data_AF-A0A7S0MFS0-F1
#
_entry.id   AF-A0A7S0MFS0-F1
#
_cell.length_a   1.000
_cell.length_b   1.000
_cell.length_c   1.000
_cell.angle_alpha   90.00
_cell.angle_beta   90.00
_cell.angle_gamma   90.00
#
_symmetry.space_group_name_H-M   'P 1'
#
loop_
_entity.id
_entity.type
_entity.pdbx_description
1 polymer ?
#
loop_
_entity_poly.entity_id
_entity_poly.type
_entity_poly.pdbx_seq_one_letter_code
_entity_poly.pdbx_strand_id
1 'polypeptide(L)'
;RFWGEHFSGEASATAEAVQEALASHLAECGPRIYNLVRNTDFVGRLADSDSDGSVTEAEAAAFFARDGDAGLPAAIKAVKDRPSDSTLMLVMVIKNEREHLERSLPKWAPLVDYWLIGVDDKNTDGSEEVIQKNLGHIPGEMYNVTFDGMGPTLTQLVRRGLEKYPNATHGILADADFTPISTPQDWSKHELDLMTSKHSFTIWNEKGKEWRKMDWIYRNIPGVKVIRRTHQTCEVPSIPGQLRYSKEITFQVREYTGGYQDRSGSKQQTYIRWLEKDLEEMPGDGRTVYYLAVAHLLAFMSGPDPQHQVRTNGPNMKHALEAFRYFRECATMESASSEQRYFALTEAAQLCERYLGRFGEAESDYLKAGAMDPVRADAWHGVGELHRKQGQYAKAIPYLRKAAALVMPKRNFGQNEYLYTCQRHVSLGKAVEKAKKPSAADVADARKSLLIARAKCTPDQQHEVESLLQSIAAKDAVAAGSKMRSEL
;
A
#
# COMPACT_ATOMS: atom_id res chain seq x y z
N ARG A 1 -32.04 -6.52 10.16
CA ARG A 1 -32.93 -6.78 9.01
C ARG A 1 -33.29 -8.24 8.95
N PHE A 2 -32.36 -9.14 8.57
CA PHE A 2 -32.54 -10.61 8.61
C PHE A 2 -33.34 -11.14 9.81
N TRP A 3 -32.89 -10.85 11.04
CA TRP A 3 -33.60 -11.27 12.26
C TRP A 3 -35.03 -10.72 12.40
N GLY A 4 -35.26 -9.48 11.98
CA GLY A 4 -36.61 -8.87 12.01
C GLY A 4 -37.50 -9.33 10.86
N GLU A 5 -36.92 -9.79 9.76
CA GLU A 5 -37.64 -10.29 8.57
C GLU A 5 -38.01 -11.76 8.68
N HIS A 6 -37.26 -12.58 9.45
CA HIS A 6 -37.46 -14.03 9.51
C HIS A 6 -37.93 -14.53 10.88
N PHE A 7 -37.80 -13.73 11.93
CA PHE A 7 -38.12 -14.14 13.31
C PHE A 7 -38.96 -13.10 14.06
N SER A 8 -39.67 -12.21 13.37
CA SER A 8 -40.55 -11.23 14.03
C SER A 8 -41.80 -11.91 14.59
N GLY A 9 -41.79 -12.18 15.90
CA GLY A 9 -42.95 -12.66 16.66
C GLY A 9 -42.70 -13.88 17.54
N GLU A 10 -41.54 -14.54 17.44
CA GLU A 10 -41.21 -15.71 18.25
C GLU A 10 -40.14 -15.40 19.29
N ALA A 11 -40.38 -15.81 20.54
CA ALA A 11 -39.46 -15.58 21.66
C ALA A 11 -38.23 -16.52 21.66
N SER A 12 -38.21 -17.54 20.80
CA SER A 12 -37.07 -18.45 20.61
C SER A 12 -37.18 -19.19 19.26
N ALA A 13 -36.13 -19.14 18.45
CA ALA A 13 -36.01 -19.95 17.23
C ALA A 13 -35.09 -21.15 17.50
N THR A 14 -35.43 -22.33 16.96
CA THR A 14 -34.56 -23.52 17.07
C THR A 14 -33.30 -23.36 16.20
N ALA A 15 -32.21 -24.02 16.58
CA ALA A 15 -30.95 -23.96 15.82
C ALA A 15 -31.14 -24.36 14.35
N GLU A 16 -32.01 -25.33 14.06
CA GLU A 16 -32.35 -25.76 12.70
C GLU A 16 -33.14 -24.70 11.93
N ALA A 17 -34.12 -24.03 12.55
CA ALA A 17 -34.87 -22.95 11.90
C ALA A 17 -33.99 -21.73 11.60
N VAL A 18 -33.05 -21.42 12.50
CA VAL A 18 -32.02 -20.40 12.26
C VAL A 18 -31.10 -20.81 11.12
N GLN A 19 -30.65 -22.08 11.07
CA GLN A 19 -29.81 -22.60 9.98
C GLN A 19 -30.50 -22.58 8.62
N GLU A 20 -31.78 -22.92 8.56
CA GLU A 20 -32.54 -22.98 7.31
C GLU A 20 -32.85 -21.56 6.77
N ALA A 21 -33.21 -20.64 7.67
CA ALA A 21 -33.36 -19.22 7.36
C ALA A 21 -32.02 -18.59 6.93
N LEU A 22 -30.91 -18.92 7.62
CA LEU A 22 -29.57 -18.52 7.20
C LEU A 22 -29.30 -19.08 5.81
N ALA A 23 -29.46 -20.38 5.58
CA ALA A 23 -29.18 -21.03 4.30
C ALA A 23 -29.95 -20.40 3.12
N SER A 24 -31.21 -20.04 3.33
CA SER A 24 -32.05 -19.32 2.35
C SER A 24 -31.51 -17.91 2.05
N HIS A 25 -31.20 -17.12 3.09
CA HIS A 25 -30.66 -15.77 2.95
C HIS A 25 -29.19 -15.74 2.47
N LEU A 26 -28.43 -16.78 2.81
CA LEU A 26 -27.08 -17.08 2.35
C LEU A 26 -27.08 -17.49 0.87
N ALA A 27 -28.11 -18.17 0.38
CA ALA A 27 -28.27 -18.48 -1.04
C ALA A 27 -28.48 -17.22 -1.89
N GLU A 28 -29.12 -16.19 -1.33
CA GLU A 28 -29.23 -14.86 -1.96
C GLU A 28 -27.92 -14.03 -1.86
N CYS A 29 -27.06 -14.32 -0.87
CA CYS A 29 -25.81 -13.58 -0.58
C CYS A 29 -24.51 -14.33 -0.97
N GLY A 30 -24.65 -15.46 -1.69
CA GLY A 30 -23.68 -16.58 -1.75
C GLY A 30 -22.19 -16.26 -1.92
N PRO A 31 -21.76 -15.33 -2.80
CA PRO A 31 -20.33 -15.07 -3.00
C PRO A 31 -19.66 -14.37 -1.83
N ARG A 32 -20.40 -13.55 -1.06
CA ARG A 32 -19.81 -12.75 0.03
C ARG A 32 -19.45 -13.59 1.25
N ILE A 33 -20.16 -14.70 1.47
CA ILE A 33 -20.06 -15.47 2.72
C ILE A 33 -19.08 -16.65 2.57
N TYR A 34 -18.92 -17.19 1.36
CA TYR A 34 -17.84 -18.14 1.05
C TYR A 34 -16.45 -17.60 1.46
N ASN A 35 -16.17 -16.33 1.18
CA ASN A 35 -14.91 -15.69 1.56
C ASN A 35 -14.86 -15.22 3.02
N LEU A 36 -16.02 -14.95 3.64
CA LEU A 36 -16.12 -14.56 5.04
C LEU A 36 -15.84 -15.75 5.98
N VAL A 37 -16.32 -16.94 5.62
CA VAL A 37 -16.14 -18.20 6.38
C VAL A 37 -14.70 -18.71 6.29
N ARG A 38 -13.99 -18.39 5.20
CA ARG A 38 -12.59 -18.80 4.99
C ARG A 38 -11.56 -17.83 5.59
N ASN A 39 -11.98 -16.62 5.98
CA ASN A 39 -11.14 -15.65 6.69
C ASN A 39 -11.28 -15.91 8.20
N THR A 40 -10.24 -16.45 8.82
CA THR A 40 -10.18 -16.84 10.24
C THR A 40 -10.61 -15.74 11.22
N ASP A 41 -10.57 -14.46 10.80
CA ASP A 41 -10.95 -13.31 11.62
C ASP A 41 -12.46 -13.15 11.88
N PHE A 42 -13.34 -13.74 11.06
CA PHE A 42 -14.79 -13.59 11.27
C PHE A 42 -15.32 -14.49 12.38
N VAL A 43 -14.74 -15.69 12.54
CA VAL A 43 -15.11 -16.65 13.59
C VAL A 43 -14.64 -16.16 14.96
N GLY A 44 -13.48 -15.50 15.04
CA GLY A 44 -12.96 -14.93 16.29
C GLY A 44 -13.84 -13.81 16.89
N ARG A 45 -14.68 -13.15 16.09
CA ARG A 45 -15.59 -12.08 16.59
C ARG A 45 -16.98 -12.55 17.00
N LEU A 46 -17.36 -13.78 16.64
CA LEU A 46 -18.60 -14.40 17.11
C LEU A 46 -18.43 -15.08 18.48
N ALA A 47 -17.19 -15.34 18.91
CA ALA A 47 -16.88 -15.97 20.18
C ALA A 47 -16.94 -15.03 21.42
N ASP A 48 -17.13 -13.72 21.21
CA ASP A 48 -17.11 -12.70 22.27
C ASP A 48 -18.51 -12.19 22.69
N SER A 49 -19.59 -12.88 22.32
CA SER A 49 -20.92 -12.60 22.88
C SER A 49 -21.40 -13.74 23.78
N ASP A 50 -21.31 -13.48 25.08
CA ASP A 50 -21.60 -14.33 26.25
C ASP A 50 -22.61 -15.49 26.08
N SER A 51 -22.11 -16.68 26.45
CA SER A 51 -22.62 -17.61 27.48
C SER A 51 -22.88 -19.06 27.03
N ASP A 52 -22.10 -19.96 27.67
CA ASP A 52 -22.19 -21.42 27.78
C ASP A 52 -22.26 -22.28 26.51
N GLY A 53 -21.09 -22.76 26.08
CA GLY A 53 -20.95 -23.86 25.12
C GLY A 53 -19.63 -23.79 24.36
N SER A 54 -18.55 -24.24 24.98
CA SER A 54 -17.18 -24.16 24.44
C SER A 54 -17.02 -24.91 23.10
N VAL A 55 -16.84 -24.16 22.01
CA VAL A 55 -16.11 -24.61 20.83
C VAL A 55 -14.83 -23.79 20.77
N THR A 56 -13.71 -24.43 21.03
CA THR A 56 -12.39 -23.80 20.98
C THR A 56 -12.01 -23.47 19.54
N GLU A 57 -11.13 -22.49 19.36
CA GLU A 57 -10.56 -22.12 18.05
C GLU A 57 -9.92 -23.32 17.33
N ALA A 58 -9.40 -24.28 18.10
CA ALA A 58 -8.86 -25.54 17.62
C ALA A 58 -9.95 -26.53 17.13
N GLU A 59 -11.14 -26.53 17.73
CA GLU A 59 -12.27 -27.39 17.32
C GLU A 59 -12.96 -26.85 16.06
N ALA A 60 -13.09 -25.52 15.92
CA ALA A 60 -13.57 -24.90 14.69
C ALA A 60 -12.58 -25.10 13.53
N ALA A 61 -11.27 -24.97 13.78
CA ALA A 61 -10.24 -25.28 12.79
C ALA A 61 -10.22 -26.79 12.42
N ALA A 62 -10.43 -27.68 13.38
CA ALA A 62 -10.50 -29.13 13.15
C ALA A 62 -11.73 -29.57 12.35
N PHE A 63 -12.87 -28.86 12.49
CA PHE A 63 -14.09 -29.11 11.71
C PHE A 63 -13.86 -28.83 10.21
N PHE A 64 -13.22 -27.72 9.86
CA PHE A 64 -12.88 -27.39 8.47
C PHE A 64 -11.66 -28.16 7.92
N ALA A 65 -10.78 -28.66 8.81
CA ALA A 65 -9.63 -29.47 8.40
C ALA A 65 -9.97 -30.95 8.17
N ARG A 66 -11.05 -31.48 8.77
CA ARG A 66 -11.45 -32.89 8.61
C ARG A 66 -12.19 -33.18 7.32
N ASP A 67 -12.93 -32.21 6.78
CA ASP A 67 -13.74 -32.38 5.58
C ASP A 67 -13.40 -31.29 4.55
N GLY A 68 -12.28 -31.51 3.84
CA GLY A 68 -11.95 -30.73 2.64
C GLY A 68 -13.14 -30.73 1.68
N ASP A 69 -13.70 -29.55 1.39
CA ASP A 69 -14.89 -29.30 0.55
C ASP A 69 -16.20 -30.05 0.90
N ALA A 70 -16.18 -31.08 1.75
CA ALA A 70 -17.34 -31.94 2.05
C ALA A 70 -18.30 -31.36 3.09
N GLY A 71 -17.85 -30.37 3.88
CA GLY A 71 -18.67 -29.68 4.89
C GLY A 71 -19.38 -28.41 4.40
N LEU A 72 -19.23 -28.00 3.13
CA LEU A 72 -19.94 -26.83 2.62
C LEU A 72 -21.41 -27.18 2.33
N PRO A 73 -22.39 -26.39 2.80
CA PRO A 73 -23.79 -26.57 2.42
C PRO A 73 -23.92 -26.63 0.89
N ALA A 74 -24.65 -27.62 0.39
CA ALA A 74 -24.81 -27.86 -1.05
C ALA A 74 -25.26 -26.60 -1.83
N ALA A 75 -25.97 -25.67 -1.18
CA ALA A 75 -26.36 -24.38 -1.73
C ALA A 75 -25.16 -23.46 -2.04
N ILE A 76 -24.11 -23.42 -1.21
CA ILE A 76 -22.91 -22.59 -1.45
C ILE A 76 -22.09 -23.17 -2.60
N LYS A 77 -21.97 -24.51 -2.64
CA LYS A 77 -21.36 -25.22 -3.78
C LYS A 77 -22.13 -24.97 -5.08
N ALA A 78 -23.46 -25.02 -5.03
CA ALA A 78 -24.33 -24.72 -6.17
C ALA A 78 -24.22 -23.26 -6.67
N VAL A 79 -23.90 -22.29 -5.81
CA VAL A 79 -23.62 -20.89 -6.24
C VAL A 79 -22.23 -20.77 -6.88
N LYS A 80 -21.22 -21.44 -6.34
CA LYS A 80 -19.86 -21.48 -6.92
C LYS A 80 -19.86 -22.12 -8.32
N ASP A 81 -20.66 -23.18 -8.49
CA ASP A 81 -20.76 -23.94 -9.74
C ASP A 81 -21.66 -23.28 -10.79
N ARG A 82 -22.38 -22.20 -10.45
CA ARG A 82 -23.10 -21.39 -11.44
C ARG A 82 -22.13 -20.53 -12.24
N PRO A 83 -22.32 -20.42 -13.57
CA PRO A 83 -21.60 -19.43 -14.37
C PRO A 83 -21.76 -18.04 -13.76
N SER A 84 -20.64 -17.32 -13.62
CA SER A 84 -20.66 -15.92 -13.23
C SER A 84 -21.16 -15.07 -14.40
N ASP A 85 -22.07 -14.14 -14.13
CA ASP A 85 -22.49 -13.11 -15.11
C ASP A 85 -21.32 -12.16 -15.45
N SER A 86 -20.27 -12.17 -14.63
CA SER A 86 -19.05 -11.40 -14.83
C SER A 86 -17.97 -12.22 -15.55
N THR A 87 -17.44 -11.62 -16.61
CA THR A 87 -16.24 -12.03 -17.35
C THR A 87 -15.06 -11.10 -17.10
N LEU A 88 -13.84 -11.61 -17.26
CA LEU A 88 -12.59 -10.87 -17.06
C LEU A 88 -11.71 -10.89 -18.32
N MET A 89 -11.32 -9.71 -18.79
CA MET A 89 -10.37 -9.51 -19.87
C MET A 89 -9.00 -9.14 -19.32
N LEU A 90 -7.96 -9.91 -19.67
CA LEU A 90 -6.58 -9.55 -19.38
C LEU A 90 -6.10 -8.45 -20.33
N VAL A 91 -5.60 -7.35 -19.79
CA VAL A 91 -5.01 -6.25 -20.57
C VAL A 91 -3.58 -6.01 -20.11
N MET A 92 -2.61 -6.19 -21.02
CA MET A 92 -1.18 -5.96 -20.74
C MET A 92 -0.54 -5.11 -21.83
N VAL A 93 0.52 -4.39 -21.50
CA VAL A 93 1.45 -3.79 -22.47
C VAL A 93 2.81 -4.44 -22.23
N ILE A 94 3.47 -4.92 -23.29
CA ILE A 94 4.73 -5.63 -23.18
C ILE A 94 5.77 -5.12 -24.17
N LYS A 95 7.03 -5.29 -23.78
CA LYS A 95 8.20 -5.15 -24.64
C LYS A 95 9.33 -6.02 -24.10
N ASN A 96 9.75 -7.00 -24.88
CA ASN A 96 10.83 -7.90 -24.54
C ASN A 96 10.63 -8.61 -23.18
N GLU A 97 9.43 -9.13 -22.91
CA GLU A 97 9.06 -9.74 -21.63
C GLU A 97 8.89 -11.26 -21.68
N ARG A 98 9.54 -11.93 -22.62
CA ARG A 98 9.39 -13.37 -22.86
C ARG A 98 9.48 -14.20 -21.57
N GLU A 99 10.51 -13.97 -20.76
CA GLU A 99 10.75 -14.72 -19.53
C GLU A 99 9.60 -14.55 -18.52
N HIS A 100 9.11 -13.33 -18.34
CA HIS A 100 7.99 -13.06 -17.44
C HIS A 100 6.70 -13.68 -17.96
N LEU A 101 6.44 -13.60 -19.27
CA LEU A 101 5.26 -14.17 -19.91
C LEU A 101 5.26 -15.71 -19.87
N GLU A 102 6.42 -16.36 -20.02
CA GLU A 102 6.55 -17.83 -19.91
C GLU A 102 6.13 -18.32 -18.52
N ARG A 103 6.35 -17.50 -17.48
CA ARG A 103 5.93 -17.78 -16.10
C ARG A 103 4.46 -17.39 -15.85
N SER A 104 4.05 -16.20 -16.27
CA SER A 104 2.78 -15.60 -15.83
C SER A 104 1.57 -16.05 -16.64
N LEU A 105 1.69 -16.18 -17.96
CA LEU A 105 0.54 -16.49 -18.83
C LEU A 105 -0.12 -17.86 -18.57
N PRO A 106 0.61 -18.95 -18.27
CA PRO A 106 -0.02 -20.20 -17.87
C PRO A 106 -0.92 -20.08 -16.63
N LYS A 107 -0.63 -19.12 -15.75
CA LYS A 107 -1.42 -18.85 -14.54
C LYS A 107 -2.61 -17.92 -14.81
N TRP A 108 -2.48 -17.02 -15.78
CA TRP A 108 -3.57 -16.17 -16.24
C TRP A 108 -4.62 -16.92 -17.05
N ALA A 109 -4.20 -17.81 -17.95
CA ALA A 109 -5.08 -18.54 -18.88
C ALA A 109 -6.35 -19.14 -18.24
N PRO A 110 -6.30 -19.85 -17.09
CA PRO A 110 -7.50 -20.43 -16.48
C PRO A 110 -8.43 -19.40 -15.80
N LEU A 111 -8.01 -18.14 -15.65
CA LEU A 111 -8.73 -17.11 -14.89
C LEU A 111 -9.45 -16.10 -15.77
N VAL A 112 -9.14 -16.04 -17.06
CA VAL A 112 -9.57 -14.97 -17.97
C VAL A 112 -10.49 -15.54 -19.05
N ASP A 113 -11.42 -14.72 -19.53
CA ASP A 113 -12.36 -15.07 -20.61
C ASP A 113 -11.92 -14.44 -21.93
N TYR A 114 -11.20 -13.32 -21.83
CA TYR A 114 -10.67 -12.57 -22.96
C TYR A 114 -9.24 -12.12 -22.66
N TRP A 115 -8.49 -11.79 -23.70
CA TRP A 115 -7.21 -11.12 -23.53
C TRP A 115 -6.94 -10.10 -24.66
N LEU A 116 -6.21 -9.05 -24.30
CA LEU A 116 -5.73 -8.03 -25.22
C LEU A 116 -4.35 -7.61 -24.77
N ILE A 117 -3.32 -7.96 -25.54
CA ILE A 117 -1.93 -7.63 -25.19
C ILE A 117 -1.36 -6.68 -26.22
N GLY A 118 -1.02 -5.47 -25.77
CA GLY A 118 -0.29 -4.49 -26.56
C GLY A 118 1.19 -4.86 -26.67
N VAL A 119 1.69 -5.07 -27.87
CA VAL A 119 3.10 -5.37 -28.14
C VAL A 119 3.76 -4.12 -28.69
N ASP A 120 4.80 -3.62 -28.01
CA ASP A 120 5.55 -2.45 -28.47
C ASP A 120 6.17 -2.70 -29.86
N ASP A 121 6.15 -1.69 -30.73
CA ASP A 121 6.71 -1.77 -32.09
C ASP A 121 8.22 -2.05 -32.15
N LYS A 122 8.92 -1.91 -31.01
CA LYS A 122 10.33 -2.28 -30.81
C LYS A 122 10.49 -3.54 -29.97
N ASN A 123 9.47 -4.40 -29.90
CA ASN A 123 9.62 -5.75 -29.39
C ASN A 123 10.54 -6.55 -30.33
N THR A 124 11.50 -7.27 -29.76
CA THR A 124 12.56 -7.99 -30.48
C THR A 124 12.80 -9.40 -29.95
N ASP A 125 12.15 -9.79 -28.86
CA ASP A 125 12.24 -11.14 -28.32
C ASP A 125 11.02 -11.99 -28.69
N GLY A 126 11.05 -13.26 -28.25
CA GLY A 126 9.97 -14.20 -28.53
C GLY A 126 8.72 -14.08 -27.65
N SER A 127 8.35 -12.86 -27.22
CA SER A 127 7.15 -12.62 -26.41
C SER A 127 5.87 -13.03 -27.15
N GLU A 128 5.78 -12.76 -28.45
CA GLU A 128 4.58 -13.03 -29.26
C GLU A 128 4.29 -14.54 -29.37
N GLU A 129 5.31 -15.38 -29.57
CA GLU A 129 5.12 -16.84 -29.60
C GLU A 129 4.66 -17.38 -28.25
N VAL A 130 5.16 -16.80 -27.15
CA VAL A 130 4.75 -17.20 -25.79
C VAL A 130 3.30 -16.80 -25.52
N ILE A 131 2.86 -15.63 -25.99
CA ILE A 131 1.47 -15.21 -25.92
C ILE A 131 0.59 -16.18 -26.69
N GLN A 132 0.90 -16.45 -27.96
CA GLN A 132 0.10 -17.34 -28.80
C GLN A 132 0.03 -18.77 -28.23
N LYS A 133 1.15 -19.30 -27.72
CA LYS A 133 1.22 -20.62 -27.10
C LYS A 133 0.29 -20.74 -25.89
N ASN A 134 0.22 -19.73 -25.04
CA ASN A 134 -0.49 -19.82 -23.76
C ASN A 134 -1.93 -19.29 -23.80
N LEU A 135 -2.25 -18.34 -24.67
CA LEU A 135 -3.55 -17.67 -24.71
C LEU A 135 -4.28 -17.85 -26.05
N GLY A 136 -3.64 -18.42 -27.08
CA GLY A 136 -4.24 -18.53 -28.43
C GLY A 136 -5.51 -19.38 -28.53
N HIS A 137 -5.85 -20.12 -27.47
CA HIS A 137 -7.10 -20.88 -27.34
C HIS A 137 -8.24 -20.08 -26.68
N ILE A 138 -7.94 -18.89 -26.16
CA ILE A 138 -8.87 -17.97 -25.51
C ILE A 138 -9.15 -16.81 -26.49
N PRO A 139 -10.39 -16.32 -26.60
CA PRO A 139 -10.70 -15.15 -27.42
C PRO A 139 -9.83 -13.94 -27.06
N GLY A 140 -9.05 -13.43 -28.01
CA GLY A 140 -8.17 -12.30 -27.76
C GLY A 140 -7.31 -11.93 -28.98
N GLU A 141 -6.58 -10.83 -28.88
CA GLU A 141 -5.65 -10.40 -29.93
C GLU A 141 -4.39 -9.75 -29.35
N MET A 142 -3.30 -9.87 -30.10
CA MET A 142 -2.14 -8.98 -29.95
C MET A 142 -2.42 -7.70 -30.72
N TYR A 143 -2.10 -6.55 -30.12
CA TYR A 143 -2.29 -5.24 -30.73
C TYR A 143 -0.96 -4.51 -30.78
N ASN A 144 -0.51 -4.14 -31.98
CA ASN A 144 0.75 -3.39 -32.12
C ASN A 144 0.57 -1.97 -31.57
N VAL A 145 1.48 -1.55 -30.68
CA VAL A 145 1.46 -0.21 -30.08
C VAL A 145 2.81 0.47 -30.24
N THR A 146 2.81 1.78 -30.44
CA THR A 146 4.02 2.59 -30.21
C THR A 146 3.98 3.06 -28.77
N PHE A 147 4.84 2.52 -27.91
CA PHE A 147 4.81 2.81 -26.48
C PHE A 147 5.20 4.25 -26.17
N ASP A 148 4.28 4.99 -25.58
CA ASP A 148 4.46 6.37 -25.09
C ASP A 148 4.17 6.43 -23.58
N GLY A 149 4.70 5.46 -22.83
CA GLY A 149 4.40 5.29 -21.41
C GLY A 149 3.07 4.54 -21.16
N MET A 150 2.87 4.13 -19.91
CA MET A 150 1.80 3.18 -19.58
C MET A 150 0.40 3.77 -19.77
N GLY A 151 0.10 4.97 -19.24
CA GLY A 151 -1.25 5.54 -19.31
C GLY A 151 -1.81 5.72 -20.71
N PRO A 152 -1.14 6.48 -21.61
CA PRO A 152 -1.60 6.66 -22.99
C PRO A 152 -1.74 5.33 -23.73
N THR A 153 -0.78 4.40 -23.55
CA THR A 153 -0.80 3.10 -24.22
C THR A 153 -1.91 2.19 -23.68
N LEU A 154 -2.04 2.06 -22.36
CA LEU A 154 -3.12 1.29 -21.74
C LEU A 154 -4.49 1.89 -22.03
N THR A 155 -4.61 3.22 -22.17
CA THR A 155 -5.87 3.86 -22.60
C THR A 155 -6.26 3.43 -24.01
N GLN A 156 -5.31 3.27 -24.93
CA GLN A 156 -5.58 2.72 -26.26
C GLN A 156 -6.09 1.27 -26.15
N LEU A 157 -5.43 0.43 -25.35
CA LEU A 157 -5.86 -0.96 -25.16
C LEU A 157 -7.22 -1.07 -24.49
N VAL A 158 -7.51 -0.28 -23.46
CA VAL A 158 -8.82 -0.28 -22.80
C VAL A 158 -9.93 0.06 -23.79
N ARG A 159 -9.75 1.08 -24.64
CA ARG A 159 -10.73 1.43 -25.68
C ARG A 159 -10.91 0.31 -26.70
N ARG A 160 -9.78 -0.26 -27.15
CA ARG A 160 -9.78 -1.38 -28.09
C ARG A 160 -10.48 -2.61 -27.52
N GLY A 161 -10.26 -2.90 -26.24
CA GLY A 161 -10.88 -4.00 -25.52
C GLY A 161 -12.41 -3.84 -25.45
N LEU A 162 -12.90 -2.63 -25.19
CA LEU A 162 -14.33 -2.34 -25.26
C LEU A 162 -14.91 -2.51 -26.67
N GLU A 163 -14.21 -2.03 -27.70
CA GLU A 163 -14.64 -2.11 -29.10
C GLU A 163 -14.70 -3.56 -29.61
N LYS A 164 -13.72 -4.39 -29.27
CA LYS A 164 -13.60 -5.77 -29.76
C LYS A 164 -14.28 -6.81 -28.90
N TYR A 165 -14.31 -6.58 -27.59
CA TYR A 165 -14.88 -7.50 -26.62
C TYR A 165 -15.93 -6.76 -25.77
N PRO A 166 -17.01 -6.24 -26.36
CA PRO A 166 -18.05 -5.51 -25.63
C PRO A 166 -18.79 -6.38 -24.59
N ASN A 167 -18.72 -7.71 -24.73
CA ASN A 167 -19.27 -8.67 -23.78
C ASN A 167 -18.30 -8.96 -22.61
N ALA A 168 -17.04 -8.52 -22.68
CA ALA A 168 -16.16 -8.54 -21.52
C ALA A 168 -16.69 -7.53 -20.51
N THR A 169 -17.12 -7.99 -19.33
CA THR A 169 -17.74 -7.12 -18.34
C THR A 169 -16.70 -6.32 -17.55
N HIS A 170 -15.54 -6.91 -17.31
CA HIS A 170 -14.42 -6.30 -16.60
C HIS A 170 -13.13 -6.47 -17.39
N GLY A 171 -12.21 -5.52 -17.23
CA GLY A 171 -10.82 -5.69 -17.61
C GLY A 171 -9.91 -5.61 -16.38
N ILE A 172 -8.76 -6.28 -16.45
CA ILE A 172 -7.67 -6.13 -15.49
C ILE A 172 -6.44 -5.61 -16.23
N LEU A 173 -5.90 -4.48 -15.78
CA LEU A 173 -4.57 -4.04 -16.19
C LEU A 173 -3.55 -4.84 -15.39
N ALA A 174 -2.62 -5.49 -16.07
CA ALA A 174 -1.56 -6.26 -15.43
C ALA A 174 -0.21 -5.99 -16.11
N ASP A 175 0.82 -5.86 -15.30
CA ASP A 175 2.19 -5.87 -15.79
C ASP A 175 2.61 -7.32 -16.10
N ALA A 176 3.58 -7.51 -17.02
CA ALA A 176 4.00 -8.84 -17.46
C ALA A 176 4.57 -9.69 -16.31
N ASP A 177 5.14 -9.04 -15.30
CA ASP A 177 5.71 -9.64 -14.11
C ASP A 177 4.67 -10.04 -13.05
N PHE A 178 3.40 -9.62 -13.19
CA PHE A 178 2.32 -10.05 -12.32
C PHE A 178 1.90 -11.48 -12.63
N THR A 179 2.20 -12.39 -11.70
CA THR A 179 1.83 -13.80 -11.78
C THR A 179 0.69 -14.09 -10.80
N PRO A 180 -0.50 -14.51 -11.26
CA PRO A 180 -1.57 -14.93 -10.37
C PRO A 180 -1.13 -16.02 -9.41
N ILE A 181 -1.42 -15.81 -8.13
CA ILE A 181 -1.32 -16.85 -7.10
C ILE A 181 -2.69 -17.51 -6.91
N SER A 182 -3.77 -16.72 -7.09
CA SER A 182 -5.13 -17.23 -7.16
C SER A 182 -5.31 -18.21 -8.32
N THR A 183 -6.20 -19.18 -8.13
CA THR A 183 -6.61 -20.21 -9.09
C THR A 183 -8.13 -20.29 -9.16
N PRO A 184 -8.72 -20.98 -10.16
CA PRO A 184 -10.17 -21.18 -10.20
C PRO A 184 -10.75 -21.94 -8.98
N GLN A 185 -9.90 -22.60 -8.19
CA GLN A 185 -10.34 -23.30 -6.97
C GLN A 185 -10.54 -22.33 -5.80
N ASP A 186 -9.69 -21.30 -5.68
CA ASP A 186 -9.68 -20.38 -4.54
C ASP A 186 -10.28 -19.00 -4.82
N TRP A 187 -10.44 -18.60 -6.08
CA TRP A 187 -11.03 -17.33 -6.48
C TRP A 187 -12.11 -17.50 -7.56
N SER A 188 -13.14 -16.66 -7.50
CA SER A 188 -14.25 -16.67 -8.44
C SER A 188 -14.60 -15.27 -8.95
N LYS A 189 -14.95 -15.18 -10.23
CA LYS A 189 -15.42 -13.96 -10.91
C LYS A 189 -16.73 -13.40 -10.34
N HIS A 190 -17.46 -14.17 -9.53
CA HIS A 190 -18.62 -13.67 -8.77
C HIS A 190 -18.28 -12.51 -7.82
N GLU A 191 -17.00 -12.34 -7.49
CA GLU A 191 -16.54 -11.16 -6.74
C GLU A 191 -16.55 -9.88 -7.56
N LEU A 192 -16.51 -9.97 -8.90
CA LEU A 192 -16.55 -8.85 -9.81
C LEU A 192 -17.99 -8.35 -9.96
N ASP A 193 -18.31 -7.26 -9.29
CA ASP A 193 -19.66 -6.70 -9.19
C ASP A 193 -19.95 -5.76 -10.38
N LEU A 194 -20.98 -6.08 -11.15
CA LEU A 194 -21.40 -5.29 -12.31
C LEU A 194 -21.79 -3.84 -11.96
N MET A 195 -22.20 -3.59 -10.71
CA MET A 195 -22.59 -2.27 -10.20
C MET A 195 -21.44 -1.51 -9.51
N THR A 196 -20.20 -2.00 -9.64
CA THR A 196 -19.00 -1.39 -9.05
C THR A 196 -17.99 -1.02 -10.13
N SER A 197 -17.57 0.24 -10.21
CA SER A 197 -16.63 0.72 -11.25
C SER A 197 -15.25 0.09 -11.18
N LYS A 198 -14.72 -0.12 -9.96
CA LYS A 198 -13.35 -0.63 -9.76
C LYS A 198 -13.27 -1.72 -8.70
N HIS A 199 -12.39 -2.69 -8.92
CA HIS A 199 -12.07 -3.70 -7.93
C HIS A 199 -10.59 -3.64 -7.54
N SER A 200 -10.31 -3.73 -6.24
CA SER A 200 -8.96 -3.76 -5.72
C SER A 200 -8.53 -5.16 -5.33
N PHE A 201 -7.35 -5.56 -5.77
CA PHE A 201 -6.75 -6.87 -5.52
C PHE A 201 -5.39 -6.72 -4.82
N THR A 202 -4.88 -7.82 -4.28
CA THR A 202 -3.61 -7.84 -3.53
C THR A 202 -2.44 -8.16 -4.46
N ILE A 203 -1.38 -7.37 -4.37
CA ILE A 203 -0.09 -7.64 -5.01
C ILE A 203 0.91 -7.94 -3.91
N TRP A 204 1.52 -9.12 -3.96
CA TRP A 204 2.63 -9.50 -3.09
C TRP A 204 3.96 -9.24 -3.76
N ASN A 205 4.96 -8.80 -2.98
CA ASN A 205 6.33 -8.78 -3.46
C ASN A 205 6.84 -10.20 -3.77
N GLU A 206 7.97 -10.29 -4.47
CA GLU A 206 8.57 -11.56 -4.90
C GLU A 206 8.79 -12.55 -3.74
N LYS A 207 9.13 -12.02 -2.55
CA LYS A 207 9.36 -12.81 -1.32
C LYS A 207 8.08 -13.20 -0.58
N GLY A 208 6.92 -12.69 -0.98
CA GLY A 208 5.64 -12.92 -0.30
C GLY A 208 5.55 -12.36 1.12
N LYS A 209 6.38 -11.36 1.46
CA LYS A 209 6.43 -10.78 2.82
C LYS A 209 5.70 -9.45 2.95
N GLU A 210 5.66 -8.69 1.87
CA GLU A 210 5.03 -7.38 1.83
C GLU A 210 3.97 -7.40 0.74
N TRP A 211 2.92 -6.62 0.95
CA TRP A 211 1.80 -6.53 0.02
C TRP A 211 1.32 -5.10 -0.15
N ARG A 212 0.68 -4.85 -1.28
CA ARG A 212 -0.03 -3.61 -1.59
C ARG A 212 -1.37 -3.91 -2.25
N LYS A 213 -2.33 -2.98 -2.12
CA LYS A 213 -3.57 -3.04 -2.90
C LYS A 213 -3.39 -2.29 -4.21
N MET A 214 -3.98 -2.84 -5.27
CA MET A 214 -4.04 -2.21 -6.58
C MET A 214 -5.48 -2.24 -7.09
N ASP A 215 -5.97 -1.13 -7.64
CA ASP A 215 -7.35 -0.95 -8.09
C ASP A 215 -7.49 -1.01 -9.62
N TRP A 216 -6.70 -1.86 -10.27
CA TRP A 216 -6.57 -1.96 -11.73
C TRP A 216 -7.56 -2.92 -12.41
N ILE A 217 -8.55 -3.42 -11.67
CA ILE A 217 -9.69 -4.09 -12.26
C ILE A 217 -10.80 -3.07 -12.47
N TYR A 218 -11.22 -2.88 -13.71
CA TYR A 218 -12.17 -1.86 -14.11
C TYR A 218 -13.41 -2.47 -14.78
N ARG A 219 -14.56 -1.79 -14.67
CA ARG A 219 -15.73 -2.06 -15.51
C ARG A 219 -15.41 -1.68 -16.94
N ASN A 220 -15.57 -2.61 -17.86
CA ASN A 220 -15.32 -2.38 -19.27
C ASN A 220 -16.49 -1.61 -19.89
N ILE A 221 -16.48 -0.29 -19.74
CA ILE A 221 -17.54 0.63 -20.18
C ILE A 221 -16.95 1.83 -20.93
N PRO A 222 -17.75 2.57 -21.72
CA PRO A 222 -17.28 3.78 -22.38
C PRO A 222 -16.73 4.80 -21.39
N GLY A 223 -15.62 5.45 -21.75
CA GLY A 223 -15.03 6.56 -20.98
C GLY A 223 -13.94 6.16 -19.99
N VAL A 224 -13.61 4.87 -19.84
CA VAL A 224 -12.46 4.44 -19.03
C VAL A 224 -11.16 4.97 -19.62
N LYS A 225 -10.27 5.46 -18.74
CA LYS A 225 -8.94 5.99 -19.11
C LYS A 225 -7.90 5.54 -18.09
N VAL A 226 -6.66 5.41 -18.54
CA VAL A 226 -5.50 5.23 -17.66
C VAL A 226 -4.63 6.46 -17.79
N ILE A 227 -4.54 7.24 -16.71
CA ILE A 227 -3.87 8.54 -16.72
C ILE A 227 -2.47 8.41 -16.15
N ARG A 228 -1.55 9.19 -16.72
CA ARG A 228 -0.10 9.27 -16.45
C ARG A 228 0.70 8.13 -17.05
N ARG A 229 1.88 8.45 -17.58
CA ARG A 229 2.82 7.52 -18.21
C ARG A 229 3.51 6.62 -17.19
N THR A 230 3.70 7.12 -15.97
CA THR A 230 4.11 6.35 -14.78
C THR A 230 3.21 6.69 -13.59
N HIS A 231 3.21 5.87 -12.53
CA HIS A 231 2.33 6.03 -11.36
C HIS A 231 0.84 6.19 -11.72
N GLN A 232 0.38 5.28 -12.58
CA GLN A 232 -0.86 5.39 -13.32
C GLN A 232 -2.08 5.39 -12.41
N THR A 233 -3.17 5.99 -12.88
CA THR A 233 -4.49 5.89 -12.25
C THR A 233 -5.50 5.45 -13.28
N CYS A 234 -6.20 4.35 -13.02
CA CYS A 234 -7.33 3.93 -13.83
C CYS A 234 -8.58 4.72 -13.40
N GLU A 235 -9.07 5.58 -14.28
CA GLU A 235 -10.31 6.32 -14.10
C GLU A 235 -11.44 5.60 -14.82
N VAL A 236 -12.52 5.34 -14.07
CA VAL A 236 -13.68 4.62 -14.56
C VAL A 236 -14.90 5.49 -14.28
N PRO A 237 -15.75 5.80 -15.28
CA PRO A 237 -16.97 6.54 -15.05
C PRO A 237 -17.88 5.85 -14.02
N SER A 238 -18.67 6.65 -13.31
CA SER A 238 -19.75 6.13 -12.48
C SER A 238 -20.86 5.55 -13.34
N ILE A 239 -21.51 4.51 -12.83
CA ILE A 239 -22.61 3.81 -13.50
C ILE A 239 -23.93 4.30 -12.88
N PRO A 240 -25.02 4.49 -13.66
CA PRO A 240 -26.34 4.76 -13.08
C PRO A 240 -26.76 3.69 -12.08
N GLY A 241 -27.25 4.11 -10.90
CA GLY A 241 -27.63 3.19 -9.83
C GLY A 241 -26.46 2.53 -9.08
N GLN A 242 -25.22 2.99 -9.32
CA GLN A 242 -24.04 2.52 -8.62
C GLN A 242 -24.16 2.72 -7.11
N LEU A 243 -24.07 1.62 -6.36
CA LEU A 243 -24.08 1.64 -4.89
C LEU A 243 -22.70 1.93 -4.30
N ARG A 244 -21.64 1.57 -5.02
CA ARG A 244 -20.26 1.74 -4.56
C ARG A 244 -19.31 1.95 -5.72
N TYR A 245 -18.35 2.87 -5.56
CA TYR A 245 -17.35 3.14 -6.59
C TYR A 245 -16.30 2.02 -6.69
N SER A 246 -15.84 1.52 -5.53
CA SER A 246 -14.81 0.50 -5.45
C SER A 246 -15.15 -0.62 -4.47
N LYS A 247 -14.66 -1.83 -4.76
CA LYS A 247 -14.77 -3.04 -3.94
C LYS A 247 -13.44 -3.77 -3.85
N GLU A 248 -13.04 -4.11 -2.65
CA GLU A 248 -11.94 -5.04 -2.43
C GLU A 248 -12.39 -6.48 -2.70
N ILE A 249 -11.54 -7.24 -3.40
CA ILE A 249 -11.74 -8.64 -3.73
C ILE A 249 -10.57 -9.48 -3.24
N THR A 250 -10.76 -10.80 -3.18
CA THR A 250 -9.76 -11.74 -2.67
C THR A 250 -8.69 -12.14 -3.69
N PHE A 251 -8.80 -11.67 -4.95
CA PHE A 251 -7.83 -11.95 -6.01
C PHE A 251 -6.40 -11.51 -5.63
N GLN A 252 -5.41 -12.33 -5.96
CA GLN A 252 -4.01 -12.07 -5.59
C GLN A 252 -3.03 -12.42 -6.70
N VAL A 253 -2.00 -11.58 -6.83
CA VAL A 253 -0.86 -11.79 -7.71
C VAL A 253 0.44 -11.63 -6.96
N ARG A 254 1.52 -12.20 -7.50
CA ARG A 254 2.90 -11.94 -7.10
C ARG A 254 3.61 -11.14 -8.18
N GLU A 255 4.24 -10.06 -7.76
CA GLU A 255 5.12 -9.23 -8.60
C GLU A 255 6.55 -9.77 -8.49
N TYR A 256 7.20 -9.95 -9.63
CA TYR A 256 8.58 -10.44 -9.73
C TYR A 256 9.48 -9.34 -10.29
N THR A 257 10.72 -9.28 -9.84
CA THR A 257 11.66 -8.28 -10.33
C THR A 257 12.21 -8.63 -11.72
N GLY A 258 12.81 -7.64 -12.37
CA GLY A 258 13.65 -7.86 -13.55
C GLY A 258 12.97 -7.57 -14.87
N GLY A 259 11.87 -6.82 -14.90
CA GLY A 259 11.18 -6.40 -16.13
C GLY A 259 12.03 -5.51 -17.03
N TYR A 260 11.54 -5.20 -18.23
CA TYR A 260 12.29 -4.46 -19.26
C TYR A 260 12.87 -3.13 -18.76
N GLN A 261 12.07 -2.37 -18.01
CA GLN A 261 12.51 -1.08 -17.46
C GLN A 261 13.66 -1.23 -16.47
N ASP A 262 13.69 -2.32 -15.69
CA ASP A 262 14.78 -2.60 -14.76
C ASP A 262 16.08 -2.95 -15.50
N ARG A 263 15.96 -3.66 -16.63
CA ARG A 263 17.09 -4.04 -17.50
C ARG A 263 17.65 -2.86 -18.32
N SER A 264 16.91 -1.77 -18.47
CA SER A 264 17.24 -0.66 -19.38
C SER A 264 18.36 0.29 -18.89
N GLY A 265 18.70 0.27 -17.60
CA GLY A 265 19.70 1.16 -16.99
C GLY A 265 19.37 2.67 -17.00
N SER A 266 18.20 3.08 -17.51
CA SER A 266 17.80 4.50 -17.66
C SER A 266 16.38 4.78 -17.13
N LYS A 267 15.91 3.94 -16.21
CA LYS A 267 14.55 3.96 -15.67
C LYS A 267 14.18 5.32 -15.10
N GLN A 268 15.03 5.89 -14.25
CA GLN A 268 14.78 7.17 -13.58
C GLN A 268 14.72 8.33 -14.57
N GLN A 269 15.65 8.40 -15.53
CA GLN A 269 15.63 9.43 -16.57
C GLN A 269 14.39 9.31 -17.46
N THR A 270 13.96 8.08 -17.76
CA THR A 270 12.73 7.83 -18.51
C THR A 270 11.50 8.29 -17.74
N TYR A 271 11.43 8.01 -16.43
CA TYR A 271 10.31 8.44 -15.59
C TYR A 271 10.23 9.96 -15.47
N ILE A 272 11.36 10.65 -15.30
CA ILE A 272 11.41 12.12 -15.29
C ILE A 272 10.83 12.67 -16.59
N ARG A 273 11.33 12.22 -17.76
CA ARG A 273 10.83 12.68 -19.07
C ARG A 273 9.33 12.44 -19.26
N TRP A 274 8.85 11.29 -18.81
CA TRP A 274 7.43 10.96 -18.89
C TRP A 274 6.57 11.85 -18.01
N LEU A 275 7.02 12.16 -16.80
CA LEU A 275 6.30 13.03 -15.88
C LEU A 275 6.36 14.50 -16.31
N GLU A 276 7.48 14.95 -16.91
CA GLU A 276 7.57 16.26 -17.56
C GLU A 276 6.53 16.38 -18.69
N LYS A 277 6.46 15.38 -19.57
CA LYS A 277 5.47 15.33 -20.65
C LYS A 277 4.02 15.26 -20.12
N ASP A 278 3.78 14.48 -19.06
CA ASP A 278 2.47 14.45 -18.41
C ASP A 278 2.09 15.83 -17.84
N LEU A 279 3.07 16.60 -17.33
CA LEU A 279 2.83 17.94 -16.80
C LEU A 279 2.59 18.98 -17.90
N GLU A 280 3.23 18.83 -19.07
CA GLU A 280 2.93 19.62 -20.27
C GLU A 280 1.48 19.40 -20.75
N GLU A 281 1.02 18.16 -20.74
CA GLU A 281 -0.34 17.79 -21.16
C GLU A 281 -1.40 18.07 -20.07
N MET A 282 -1.01 18.05 -18.80
CA MET A 282 -1.88 18.28 -17.63
C MET A 282 -1.26 19.32 -16.68
N PRO A 283 -1.19 20.60 -17.11
CA PRO A 283 -0.61 21.65 -16.28
C PRO A 283 -1.39 21.79 -14.97
N GLY A 284 -0.66 21.83 -13.86
CA GLY A 284 -1.26 21.93 -12.52
C GLY A 284 -1.75 20.60 -11.93
N ASP A 285 -1.44 19.44 -12.50
CA ASP A 285 -1.70 18.14 -11.87
C ASP A 285 -0.74 17.88 -10.69
N GLY A 286 -1.22 18.10 -9.46
CA GLY A 286 -0.41 17.99 -8.25
C GLY A 286 0.14 16.59 -7.99
N ARG A 287 -0.50 15.54 -8.53
CA ARG A 287 0.01 14.16 -8.46
C ARG A 287 1.21 13.95 -9.38
N THR A 288 1.18 14.46 -10.60
CA THR A 288 2.34 14.45 -11.50
C THR A 288 3.50 15.24 -10.90
N VAL A 289 3.26 16.44 -10.34
CA VAL A 289 4.31 17.22 -9.66
C VAL A 289 4.91 16.46 -8.48
N TYR A 290 4.08 15.81 -7.65
CA TYR A 290 4.56 14.95 -6.56
C TYR A 290 5.48 13.83 -7.06
N TYR A 291 5.05 13.08 -8.08
CA TYR A 291 5.85 11.96 -8.58
C TYR A 291 7.08 12.41 -9.36
N LEU A 292 7.06 13.60 -9.96
CA LEU A 292 8.24 14.20 -10.58
C LEU A 292 9.29 14.51 -9.49
N ALA A 293 8.88 15.07 -8.36
CA ALA A 293 9.75 15.25 -7.20
C ALA A 293 10.36 13.91 -6.71
N VAL A 294 9.53 12.87 -6.59
CA VAL A 294 9.98 11.51 -6.21
C VAL A 294 10.97 10.94 -7.24
N ALA A 295 10.72 11.10 -8.54
CA ALA A 295 11.61 10.61 -9.59
C ALA A 295 12.97 11.31 -9.56
N HIS A 296 13.00 12.62 -9.31
CA HIS A 296 14.25 13.36 -9.07
C HIS A 296 14.96 12.90 -7.79
N LEU A 297 14.23 12.68 -6.69
CA LEU A 297 14.82 12.16 -5.46
C LEU A 297 15.46 10.79 -5.69
N LEU A 298 14.78 9.88 -6.39
CA LEU A 298 15.32 8.57 -6.73
C LEU A 298 16.53 8.68 -7.67
N ALA A 299 16.52 9.59 -8.66
CA ALA A 299 17.67 9.83 -9.52
C ALA A 299 18.90 10.35 -8.72
N PHE A 300 18.66 11.18 -7.70
CA PHE A 300 19.72 11.59 -6.77
C PHE A 300 20.25 10.42 -5.95
N MET A 301 19.35 9.59 -5.38
CA MET A 301 19.69 8.49 -4.48
C MET A 301 20.31 7.26 -5.19
N SER A 302 19.93 6.99 -6.43
CA SER A 302 20.46 5.88 -7.24
C SER A 302 21.83 6.18 -7.89
N GLY A 303 22.33 7.42 -7.75
CA GLY A 303 23.63 7.82 -8.25
C GLY A 303 24.81 7.40 -7.37
N PRO A 304 26.01 7.94 -7.63
CA PRO A 304 27.15 7.79 -6.71
C PRO A 304 26.79 8.37 -5.33
N ASP A 305 27.43 7.86 -4.27
CA ASP A 305 27.15 8.18 -2.85
C ASP A 305 26.59 9.62 -2.67
N PRO A 306 25.31 9.77 -2.26
CA PRO A 306 24.69 11.08 -2.06
C PRO A 306 25.51 12.01 -1.16
N GLN A 307 26.19 11.48 -0.15
CA GLN A 307 27.01 12.31 0.73
C GLN A 307 28.28 12.79 0.03
N HIS A 308 28.88 11.98 -0.83
CA HIS A 308 29.96 12.40 -1.71
C HIS A 308 29.50 13.48 -2.68
N GLN A 309 28.34 13.30 -3.33
CA GLN A 309 27.76 14.29 -4.25
C GLN A 309 27.57 15.66 -3.57
N VAL A 310 27.09 15.67 -2.32
CA VAL A 310 26.95 16.90 -1.53
C VAL A 310 28.31 17.55 -1.26
N ARG A 311 29.32 16.76 -0.84
CA ARG A 311 30.67 17.29 -0.53
C ARG A 311 31.39 17.85 -1.75
N THR A 312 31.20 17.24 -2.93
CA THR A 312 31.93 17.60 -4.16
C THR A 312 31.11 18.44 -5.13
N ASN A 313 29.87 18.77 -4.78
CA ASN A 313 28.89 19.38 -5.69
C ASN A 313 28.80 18.60 -7.02
N GLY A 314 28.61 17.28 -6.90
CA GLY A 314 28.60 16.39 -8.04
C GLY A 314 27.37 16.55 -8.95
N PRO A 315 27.38 15.90 -10.12
CA PRO A 315 26.39 16.13 -11.19
C PRO A 315 24.95 15.79 -10.78
N ASN A 316 24.75 14.93 -9.77
CA ASN A 316 23.42 14.55 -9.33
C ASN A 316 22.79 15.55 -8.35
N MET A 317 23.53 16.57 -7.89
CA MET A 317 22.97 17.62 -7.03
C MET A 317 21.82 18.38 -7.69
N LYS A 318 21.82 18.49 -9.03
CA LYS A 318 20.67 19.07 -9.77
C LYS A 318 19.37 18.33 -9.46
N HIS A 319 19.41 17.01 -9.28
CA HIS A 319 18.23 16.21 -8.99
C HIS A 319 17.76 16.43 -7.55
N ALA A 320 18.66 16.61 -6.58
CA ALA A 320 18.27 16.99 -5.22
C ALA A 320 17.60 18.37 -5.19
N LEU A 321 18.11 19.35 -5.96
CA LEU A 321 17.51 20.68 -6.02
C LEU A 321 16.14 20.67 -6.70
N GLU A 322 15.98 19.95 -7.80
CA GLU A 322 14.69 19.79 -8.48
C GLU A 322 13.67 19.02 -7.63
N ALA A 323 14.09 17.94 -6.96
CA ALA A 323 13.22 17.23 -6.02
C ALA A 323 12.71 18.18 -4.92
N PHE A 324 13.61 18.95 -4.30
CA PHE A 324 13.23 19.94 -3.29
C PHE A 324 12.23 20.97 -3.83
N ARG A 325 12.48 21.51 -5.03
CA ARG A 325 11.61 22.50 -5.68
C ARG A 325 10.21 21.92 -5.92
N TYR A 326 10.11 20.77 -6.58
CA TYR A 326 8.82 20.14 -6.90
C TYR A 326 8.07 19.67 -5.67
N PHE A 327 8.74 19.18 -4.61
CA PHE A 327 8.07 18.86 -3.36
C PHE A 327 7.42 20.10 -2.73
N ARG A 328 8.14 21.23 -2.66
CA ARG A 328 7.57 22.47 -2.13
C ARG A 328 6.46 23.04 -3.00
N GLU A 329 6.57 22.89 -4.31
CA GLU A 329 5.49 23.23 -5.25
C GLU A 329 4.24 22.38 -4.96
N CYS A 330 4.37 21.05 -4.99
CA CYS A 330 3.29 20.10 -4.69
C CYS A 330 2.59 20.42 -3.36
N ALA A 331 3.35 20.74 -2.30
CA ALA A 331 2.80 21.09 -0.98
C ALA A 331 1.81 22.26 -0.99
N THR A 332 1.83 23.11 -2.02
CA THR A 332 0.94 24.27 -2.17
C THR A 332 -0.24 24.03 -3.12
N MET A 333 -0.24 22.92 -3.85
CA MET A 333 -1.22 22.65 -4.91
C MET A 333 -2.51 22.04 -4.36
N GLU A 334 -3.65 22.65 -4.62
CA GLU A 334 -4.96 22.10 -4.23
C GLU A 334 -5.33 20.81 -4.97
N SER A 335 -4.79 20.63 -6.19
CA SER A 335 -4.96 19.40 -6.98
C SER A 335 -4.18 18.20 -6.42
N ALA A 336 -3.22 18.42 -5.51
CA ALA A 336 -2.55 17.35 -4.79
C ALA A 336 -3.39 16.93 -3.56
N SER A 337 -3.48 15.63 -3.31
CA SER A 337 -4.16 15.12 -2.12
C SER A 337 -3.48 15.59 -0.83
N SER A 338 -4.21 15.63 0.28
CA SER A 338 -3.65 15.98 1.59
C SER A 338 -2.45 15.11 1.98
N GLU A 339 -2.50 13.81 1.68
CA GLU A 339 -1.38 12.89 1.91
C GLU A 339 -0.17 13.30 1.05
N GLN A 340 -0.34 13.57 -0.25
CA GLN A 340 0.78 13.99 -1.12
C GLN A 340 1.41 15.30 -0.63
N ARG A 341 0.61 16.29 -0.25
CA ARG A 341 1.12 17.57 0.30
C ARG A 341 1.88 17.37 1.60
N TYR A 342 1.37 16.52 2.49
CA TYR A 342 2.05 16.16 3.73
C TYR A 342 3.41 15.52 3.45
N PHE A 343 3.44 14.47 2.61
CA PHE A 343 4.67 13.76 2.30
C PHE A 343 5.67 14.64 1.56
N ALA A 344 5.19 15.51 0.67
CA ALA A 344 6.05 16.45 -0.03
C ALA A 344 6.78 17.38 0.96
N LEU A 345 6.10 17.91 1.97
CA LEU A 345 6.74 18.71 3.02
C LEU A 345 7.78 17.89 3.81
N THR A 346 7.44 16.66 4.20
CA THR A 346 8.37 15.82 4.98
C THR A 346 9.60 15.39 4.17
N GLU A 347 9.44 15.11 2.86
CA GLU A 347 10.53 14.74 1.98
C GLU A 347 11.42 15.95 1.66
N ALA A 348 10.83 17.12 1.40
CA ALA A 348 11.58 18.38 1.26
C ALA A 348 12.42 18.67 2.51
N ALA A 349 11.82 18.52 3.70
CA ALA A 349 12.51 18.73 4.96
C ALA A 349 13.67 17.74 5.17
N GLN A 350 13.46 16.45 4.89
CA GLN A 350 14.50 15.42 4.96
C GLN A 350 15.66 15.70 4.00
N LEU A 351 15.36 16.14 2.78
CA LEU A 351 16.36 16.48 1.77
C LEU A 351 17.20 17.68 2.22
N CYS A 352 16.55 18.71 2.78
CA CYS A 352 17.22 19.85 3.39
C CYS A 352 18.11 19.48 4.57
N GLU A 353 17.59 18.67 5.49
CA GLU A 353 18.30 18.22 6.69
C GLU A 353 19.53 17.39 6.36
N ARG A 354 19.37 16.38 5.49
CA ARG A 354 20.40 15.36 5.27
C ARG A 354 21.43 15.76 4.23
N TYR A 355 21.02 16.50 3.19
CA TYR A 355 21.84 16.66 2.00
C TYR A 355 22.12 18.13 1.65
N LEU A 356 21.17 19.05 1.85
CA LEU A 356 21.37 20.45 1.45
C LEU A 356 21.94 21.34 2.57
N GLY A 357 21.96 20.87 3.82
CA GLY A 357 22.40 21.68 4.98
C GLY A 357 21.48 22.87 5.29
N ARG A 358 20.27 22.88 4.73
CA ARG A 358 19.29 23.98 4.84
C ARG A 358 18.38 23.77 6.05
N PHE A 359 18.97 23.79 7.24
CA PHE A 359 18.28 23.38 8.47
C PHE A 359 17.06 24.24 8.83
N GLY A 360 17.10 25.55 8.58
CA GLY A 360 15.95 26.43 8.86
C GLY A 360 14.74 26.11 7.96
N GLU A 361 14.98 25.71 6.72
CA GLU A 361 13.91 25.29 5.81
C GLU A 361 13.39 23.89 6.17
N ALA A 362 14.28 22.98 6.59
CA ALA A 362 13.87 21.69 7.12
C ALA A 362 12.95 21.85 8.34
N GLU A 363 13.31 22.71 9.30
CA GLU A 363 12.47 23.00 10.47
C GLU A 363 11.11 23.57 10.06
N SER A 364 11.09 24.57 9.17
CA SER A 364 9.86 25.17 8.65
C SER A 364 8.95 24.13 8.01
N ASP A 365 9.48 23.29 7.13
CA ASP A 365 8.66 22.36 6.35
C ASP A 365 8.17 21.19 7.20
N TYR A 366 8.97 20.68 8.16
CA TYR A 366 8.47 19.75 9.17
C TYR A 366 7.36 20.38 10.05
N LEU A 367 7.51 21.63 10.51
CA LEU A 367 6.48 22.29 11.31
C LEU A 367 5.18 22.48 10.52
N LYS A 368 5.26 22.83 9.24
CA LYS A 368 4.08 22.90 8.35
C LYS A 368 3.42 21.52 8.18
N ALA A 369 4.21 20.47 7.98
CA ALA A 369 3.68 19.10 7.89
C ALA A 369 2.96 18.69 9.18
N GLY A 370 3.55 18.98 10.35
CA GLY A 370 2.93 18.71 11.65
C GLY A 370 1.68 19.55 11.91
N ALA A 371 1.60 20.78 11.38
CA ALA A 371 0.37 21.57 11.42
C ALA A 371 -0.71 21.01 10.49
N MET A 372 -0.33 20.47 9.34
CA MET A 372 -1.23 19.87 8.35
C MET A 372 -1.83 18.55 8.83
N ASP A 373 -1.01 17.67 9.42
CA ASP A 373 -1.47 16.44 10.06
C ASP A 373 -0.83 16.27 11.46
N PRO A 374 -1.48 16.79 12.51
CA PRO A 374 -0.94 16.77 13.86
C PRO A 374 -0.82 15.39 14.50
N VAL A 375 -1.52 14.37 13.97
CA VAL A 375 -1.57 13.03 14.57
C VAL A 375 -0.50 12.09 14.04
N ARG A 376 0.24 12.50 13.00
CA ARG A 376 1.39 11.76 12.48
C ARG A 376 2.67 12.08 13.24
N ALA A 377 3.43 11.06 13.59
CA ALA A 377 4.66 11.20 14.38
C ALA A 377 5.84 11.73 13.55
N ASP A 378 5.85 11.52 12.23
CA ASP A 378 6.98 11.70 11.33
C ASP A 378 7.50 13.14 11.34
N ALA A 379 6.62 14.13 11.19
CA ALA A 379 6.99 15.53 11.20
C ALA A 379 7.53 16.01 12.55
N TRP A 380 6.87 15.64 13.66
CA TRP A 380 7.32 15.99 15.02
C TRP A 380 8.64 15.32 15.36
N HIS A 381 8.83 14.06 14.94
CA HIS A 381 10.09 13.35 15.07
C HIS A 381 11.19 14.05 14.27
N GLY A 382 10.90 14.49 13.05
CA GLY A 382 11.82 15.25 12.19
C GLY A 382 12.35 16.53 12.85
N VAL A 383 11.46 17.39 13.40
CA VAL A 383 11.88 18.60 14.14
C VAL A 383 12.74 18.23 15.36
N GLY A 384 12.32 17.21 16.11
CA GLY A 384 13.05 16.73 17.27
C GLY A 384 14.45 16.23 16.94
N GLU A 385 14.59 15.42 15.90
CA GLU A 385 15.87 14.91 15.41
C GLU A 385 16.78 16.01 14.89
N LEU A 386 16.23 16.98 14.18
CA LEU A 386 16.98 18.13 13.68
C LEU A 386 17.66 18.88 14.84
N HIS A 387 16.90 19.25 15.88
CA HIS A 387 17.47 19.89 17.06
C HIS A 387 18.44 18.98 17.83
N ARG A 388 18.13 17.68 17.94
CA ARG A 388 18.98 16.71 18.64
C ARG A 388 20.35 16.59 17.97
N LYS A 389 20.40 16.50 16.63
CA LYS A 389 21.64 16.45 15.85
C LYS A 389 22.46 17.74 15.94
N GLN A 390 21.80 18.87 16.17
CA GLN A 390 22.46 20.15 16.45
C GLN A 390 22.88 20.33 17.93
N GLY A 391 22.67 19.32 18.79
CA GLY A 391 22.97 19.39 20.22
C GLY A 391 22.00 20.25 21.04
N GLN A 392 20.91 20.71 20.45
CA GLN A 392 19.89 21.55 21.08
C GLN A 392 18.85 20.68 21.83
N TYR A 393 19.32 19.86 22.77
CA TYR A 393 18.50 18.83 23.42
C TYR A 393 17.25 19.39 24.13
N ALA A 394 17.36 20.56 24.77
CA ALA A 394 16.22 21.20 25.43
C ALA A 394 15.09 21.57 24.45
N LYS A 395 15.41 21.92 23.20
CA LYS A 395 14.41 22.14 22.14
C LYS A 395 13.92 20.84 21.53
N ALA A 396 14.78 19.82 21.44
CA ALA A 396 14.44 18.52 20.84
C ALA A 396 13.40 17.73 21.67
N ILE A 397 13.59 17.68 22.99
CA ILE A 397 12.78 16.86 23.92
C ILE A 397 11.27 17.08 23.76
N PRO A 398 10.69 18.31 23.76
CA PRO A 398 9.25 18.48 23.65
C PRO A 398 8.68 17.90 22.34
N TYR A 399 9.38 18.05 21.22
CA TYR A 399 8.95 17.47 19.93
C TYR A 399 9.06 15.95 19.90
N LEU A 400 10.16 15.40 20.42
CA LEU A 400 10.38 13.96 20.48
C LEU A 400 9.39 13.28 21.45
N ARG A 401 9.07 13.92 22.57
CA ARG A 401 8.01 13.48 23.48
C ARG A 401 6.68 13.42 22.77
N LYS A 402 6.32 14.49 22.05
CA LYS A 402 5.08 14.53 21.26
C LYS A 402 5.04 13.38 20.25
N ALA A 403 6.10 13.20 19.47
CA ALA A 403 6.21 12.11 18.50
C ALA A 403 6.06 10.72 19.17
N ALA A 404 6.71 10.49 20.31
CA ALA A 404 6.68 9.23 21.05
C ALA A 404 5.30 8.88 21.63
N ALA A 405 4.46 9.89 21.91
CA ALA A 405 3.12 9.70 22.46
C ALA A 405 2.05 9.37 21.40
N LEU A 406 2.33 9.60 20.11
CA LEU A 406 1.34 9.41 19.05
C LEU A 406 1.12 7.92 18.74
N VAL A 407 0.00 7.58 18.12
CA VAL A 407 -0.29 6.22 17.64
C VAL A 407 -0.30 6.25 16.13
N MET A 408 0.20 5.20 15.48
CA MET A 408 0.18 5.11 14.02
C MET A 408 -1.28 5.17 13.53
N PRO A 409 -1.68 6.20 12.76
CA PRO A 409 -3.04 6.28 12.27
C PRO A 409 -3.25 5.18 11.22
N LYS A 410 -4.45 4.60 11.11
CA LYS A 410 -4.74 3.62 10.05
C LYS A 410 -4.90 4.36 8.71
N ARG A 411 -3.89 4.30 7.83
CA ARG A 411 -3.88 4.97 6.52
C ARG A 411 -3.39 4.02 5.43
N ASN A 412 -3.78 4.28 4.17
CA ASN A 412 -3.37 3.46 3.02
C ASN A 412 -2.04 3.90 2.39
N PHE A 413 -1.47 5.05 2.79
CA PHE A 413 -0.29 5.64 2.16
C PHE A 413 0.94 5.52 3.07
N GLY A 414 2.05 5.02 2.48
CA GLY A 414 3.31 4.59 3.13
C GLY A 414 3.56 5.13 4.53
N GLN A 415 3.41 4.27 5.53
CA GLN A 415 3.70 4.59 6.92
C GLN A 415 4.97 3.85 7.36
N ASN A 416 5.84 4.54 8.09
CA ASN A 416 7.06 3.94 8.59
C ASN A 416 6.78 3.22 9.92
N GLU A 417 6.40 1.95 9.89
CA GLU A 417 6.13 1.18 11.14
C GLU A 417 7.31 1.20 12.11
N TYR A 418 8.54 1.19 11.59
CA TYR A 418 9.75 1.25 12.39
C TYR A 418 9.87 2.58 13.17
N LEU A 419 9.40 3.69 12.60
CA LEU A 419 9.32 4.96 13.30
C LEU A 419 8.46 4.85 14.56
N TYR A 420 7.29 4.22 14.45
CA TYR A 420 6.30 4.11 15.53
C TYR A 420 6.69 3.07 16.59
N THR A 421 7.31 1.97 16.17
CA THR A 421 7.67 0.86 17.06
C THR A 421 8.97 1.10 17.81
N CYS A 422 9.94 1.82 17.23
CA CYS A 422 11.28 1.91 17.79
C CYS A 422 11.89 3.33 17.68
N GLN A 423 12.04 3.87 16.46
CA GLN A 423 12.94 4.99 16.20
C GLN A 423 12.63 6.24 17.05
N ARG A 424 11.35 6.62 17.15
CA ARG A 424 10.95 7.82 17.92
C ARG A 424 11.21 7.70 19.42
N HIS A 425 11.11 6.49 19.96
CA HIS A 425 11.34 6.21 21.38
C HIS A 425 12.84 6.27 21.70
N VAL A 426 13.66 5.67 20.84
CA VAL A 426 15.13 5.74 20.94
C VAL A 426 15.61 7.18 20.81
N SER A 427 15.05 7.96 19.87
CA SER A 427 15.37 9.38 19.70
C SER A 427 15.12 10.20 20.96
N LEU A 428 13.98 10.02 21.63
CA LEU A 428 13.68 10.69 22.91
C LEU A 428 14.71 10.29 23.99
N GLY A 429 15.01 8.99 24.10
CA GLY A 429 16.03 8.48 25.02
C GLY A 429 17.40 9.13 24.81
N LYS A 430 17.87 9.19 23.56
CA LYS A 430 19.14 9.85 23.18
C LYS A 430 19.15 11.33 23.55
N ALA A 431 18.05 12.05 23.32
CA ALA A 431 17.96 13.47 23.62
C ALA A 431 18.04 13.73 25.14
N VAL A 432 17.32 12.95 25.95
CA VAL A 432 17.32 13.07 27.41
C VAL A 432 18.66 12.62 28.01
N GLU A 433 19.28 11.58 27.46
CA GLU A 433 20.61 11.11 27.87
C GLU A 433 21.67 12.22 27.76
N LYS A 434 21.70 12.92 26.62
CA LYS A 434 22.68 13.99 26.36
C LYS A 434 22.28 15.33 26.97
N ALA A 435 21.03 15.50 27.41
CA ALA A 435 20.61 16.70 28.11
C ALA A 435 21.39 16.87 29.43
N LYS A 436 21.90 18.10 29.67
CA LYS A 436 22.65 18.45 30.88
C LYS A 436 21.76 18.47 32.13
N LYS A 437 20.54 19.00 31.99
CA LYS A 437 19.56 19.16 33.08
C LYS A 437 18.15 18.79 32.58
N PRO A 438 17.89 17.51 32.24
CA PRO A 438 16.54 17.08 31.92
C PRO A 438 15.64 17.22 33.16
N SER A 439 14.37 17.53 32.96
CA SER A 439 13.38 17.51 34.05
C SER A 439 13.09 16.07 34.48
N ALA A 440 12.60 15.86 35.70
CA ALA A 440 12.19 14.52 36.16
C ALA A 440 11.10 13.91 35.24
N ALA A 441 10.22 14.75 34.69
CA ALA A 441 9.23 14.32 33.70
C ALA A 441 9.89 13.87 32.38
N ASP A 442 10.92 14.58 31.89
CA ASP A 442 11.67 14.16 30.71
C ASP A 442 12.30 12.78 30.90
N VAL A 443 12.91 12.53 32.08
CA VAL A 443 13.54 11.24 32.40
C VAL A 443 12.51 10.11 32.49
N ALA A 444 11.37 10.36 33.15
CA ALA A 444 10.27 9.41 33.25
C ALA A 444 9.68 9.05 31.87
N ASP A 445 9.42 10.05 31.02
CA ASP A 445 8.88 9.86 29.67
C ASP A 445 9.85 9.10 28.76
N ALA A 446 11.15 9.40 28.84
CA ALA A 446 12.19 8.71 28.10
C ALA A 446 12.30 7.24 28.54
N ARG A 447 12.29 6.98 29.85
CA ARG A 447 12.29 5.61 30.40
C ARG A 447 11.07 4.82 29.92
N LYS A 448 9.86 5.39 30.03
CA LYS A 448 8.62 4.76 29.53
C LYS A 448 8.72 4.46 28.03
N SER A 449 9.21 5.41 27.24
CA SER A 449 9.39 5.23 25.80
C SER A 449 10.37 4.13 25.46
N LEU A 450 11.51 4.05 26.14
CA LEU A 450 12.52 3.01 25.90
C LEU A 450 12.05 1.62 26.31
N LEU A 451 11.18 1.49 27.32
CA LEU A 451 10.56 0.20 27.64
C LEU A 451 9.65 -0.30 26.52
N ILE A 452 8.94 0.60 25.83
CA ILE A 452 8.17 0.26 24.61
C ILE A 452 9.14 -0.18 23.51
N ALA A 453 10.19 0.60 23.28
CA ALA A 453 11.21 0.31 22.28
C ALA A 453 11.86 -1.07 22.51
N ARG A 454 12.19 -1.41 23.76
CA ARG A 454 12.80 -2.69 24.13
C ARG A 454 11.97 -3.89 23.66
N ALA A 455 10.65 -3.79 23.75
CA ALA A 455 9.74 -4.87 23.36
C ALA A 455 9.51 -4.97 21.85
N LYS A 456 9.87 -3.94 21.07
CA LYS A 456 9.43 -3.77 19.67
C LYS A 456 10.55 -3.50 18.66
N CYS A 457 11.71 -3.02 19.10
CA CYS A 457 12.90 -2.86 18.25
C CYS A 457 13.46 -4.21 17.82
N THR A 458 14.24 -4.22 16.74
CA THR A 458 14.93 -5.43 16.28
C THR A 458 16.02 -5.86 17.27
N PRO A 459 16.43 -7.15 17.29
CA PRO A 459 17.48 -7.64 18.19
C PRO A 459 18.77 -6.82 18.16
N ASP A 460 19.23 -6.42 16.98
CA ASP A 460 20.44 -5.61 16.80
C ASP A 460 20.37 -4.25 17.51
N GLN A 461 19.15 -3.70 17.65
CA GLN A 461 18.91 -2.39 18.25
C GLN A 461 18.65 -2.48 19.76
N GLN A 462 18.36 -3.67 20.30
CA GLN A 462 18.08 -3.85 21.73
C GLN A 462 19.28 -3.47 22.58
N HIS A 463 20.51 -3.69 22.11
CA HIS A 463 21.72 -3.31 22.85
C HIS A 463 21.78 -1.79 23.09
N GLU A 464 21.43 -0.99 22.09
CA GLU A 464 21.36 0.47 22.24
C GLU A 464 20.25 0.88 23.22
N VAL A 465 19.09 0.24 23.15
CA VAL A 465 17.97 0.51 24.06
C VAL A 465 18.35 0.21 25.51
N GLU A 466 19.01 -0.92 25.78
CA GLU A 466 19.44 -1.30 27.13
C GLU A 466 20.50 -0.34 27.69
N SER A 467 21.46 0.06 26.85
CA SER A 467 22.47 1.06 27.22
C SER A 467 21.81 2.40 27.61
N LEU A 468 20.83 2.87 26.82
CA LEU A 468 20.08 4.09 27.12
C LEU A 468 19.27 3.96 28.41
N LEU A 469 18.63 2.82 28.66
CA LEU A 469 17.87 2.55 29.89
C LEU A 469 18.77 2.64 31.14
N GLN A 470 19.96 2.07 31.09
CA GLN A 470 20.94 2.15 32.19
C GLN A 470 21.40 3.58 32.43
N SER A 471 21.74 4.31 31.36
CA SER A 471 22.19 5.71 31.42
C SER A 471 21.12 6.64 32.00
N ILE A 472 19.86 6.44 31.61
CA ILE A 472 18.70 7.20 32.12
C ILE A 472 18.41 6.88 33.59
N ALA A 473 18.50 5.60 33.99
CA ALA A 473 18.31 5.20 35.40
C ALA A 473 19.36 5.84 36.33
N ALA A 474 20.61 5.99 35.86
CA ALA A 474 21.64 6.70 36.62
C ALA A 474 21.32 8.19 36.85
N LYS A 475 20.69 8.86 35.86
CA LYS A 475 20.25 10.26 36.00
C LYS A 475 19.11 10.43 37.00
N ASP A 476 18.16 9.49 37.04
CA ASP A 476 17.09 9.46 38.03
C ASP A 476 17.64 9.36 39.46
N ALA A 477 18.62 8.47 39.69
CA ALA A 477 19.23 8.27 41.00
C ALA A 477 20.00 9.53 41.50
N VAL A 478 20.70 10.23 40.60
CA VAL A 478 21.41 11.48 40.93
C VAL A 478 20.42 12.60 41.29
N ALA A 479 19.30 12.72 40.57
CA ALA A 479 18.28 13.70 40.87
C ALA A 479 17.59 13.44 42.23
N ALA A 480 17.30 12.18 42.54
CA ALA A 480 16.73 11.79 43.83
C ALA A 480 17.70 12.03 45.01
N GLY A 481 18.98 11.69 44.86
CA GLY A 481 20.00 11.91 45.89
C GLY A 481 20.32 13.39 46.13
N SER A 482 20.28 14.25 45.09
CA SER A 482 20.43 15.70 45.26
C SER A 482 19.26 16.33 46.02
N LYS A 483 18.04 15.85 45.80
CA LYS A 483 16.83 16.37 46.47
C LYS A 483 16.84 16.03 47.96
N MET A 484 17.23 14.79 48.29
CA MET A 484 17.37 14.34 49.68
C MET A 484 18.47 15.09 50.45
N ARG A 485 19.56 15.49 49.78
CA ARG A 485 20.62 16.34 50.37
C ARG A 485 20.25 17.82 50.55
N SER A 486 19.27 18.33 49.81
CA SER A 486 18.79 19.71 49.97
C SER A 486 17.64 19.84 50.97
N GLU A 487 16.97 18.73 51.28
CA GLU A 487 15.90 18.64 52.29
C GLU A 487 16.45 18.31 53.69
N LEU A 488 17.67 17.77 53.78
CA LEU A 488 18.50 17.69 54.99
C LEU A 488 19.28 19.00 55.18
#